data_AF-A0A6P0XVY2-F1
#
_entry.id   AF-A0A6P0XVY2-F1
#
_cell.length_a   1.000
_cell.length_b   1.000
_cell.length_c   1.000
_cell.angle_alpha   90.00
_cell.angle_beta   90.00
_cell.angle_gamma   90.00
#
_symmetry.space_group_name_H-M   'P 1'
#
loop_
_entity.id
_entity.type
_entity.pdbx_description
1 polymer ?
#
loop_
_entity_poly.entity_id
_entity_poly.type
_entity_poly.pdbx_seq_one_letter_code
_entity_poly.pdbx_strand_id
1 'polypeptide(L)'
;PFFAILTTLTFWVPKEALAISIKATATGSSNPTPVVGGYLQNGDFLILQNSVIPSLPTGDGIDETTNWLFDFSNDSNLTLFPVSSPLDSALLTLTLSPSNSLITTDTTGVPGVKSIQIPSIPGIPAVGTTGTVSIELLDFGFTSTDIINSLDPVTNTIPWLYQDDAIISFAELELTVESVESVPEPTSILGLLVTGAIAAGIVREKKQEN
;
A
#
# COMPACT_ATOMS: atom_id res chain seq x y z
N PRO A 1 21.40 -34.41 47.82
CA PRO A 1 21.99 -33.82 46.60
C PRO A 1 20.90 -33.55 45.55
N PHE A 2 20.33 -32.34 45.57
CA PHE A 2 19.41 -31.88 44.53
C PHE A 2 20.12 -30.80 43.73
N PHE A 3 20.38 -31.08 42.45
CA PHE A 3 20.83 -30.10 41.47
C PHE A 3 19.60 -29.31 41.01
N ALA A 4 19.58 -28.00 41.26
CA ALA A 4 18.65 -27.09 40.60
C ALA A 4 19.34 -26.56 39.33
N ILE A 5 18.87 -27.04 38.17
CA ILE A 5 19.24 -26.50 36.87
C ILE A 5 18.43 -25.22 36.69
N LEU A 6 19.10 -24.08 36.61
CA LEU A 6 18.49 -22.81 36.26
C LEU A 6 18.36 -22.74 34.73
N THR A 7 17.17 -23.02 34.22
CA THR A 7 16.85 -22.85 32.80
C THR A 7 16.40 -21.40 32.58
N THR A 8 17.22 -20.59 31.93
CA THR A 8 16.81 -19.26 31.48
C THR A 8 15.90 -19.42 30.26
N LEU A 9 14.61 -19.13 30.44
CA LEU A 9 13.63 -19.09 29.37
C LEU A 9 13.73 -17.72 28.68
N THR A 10 14.37 -17.65 27.51
CA THR A 10 14.31 -16.47 26.65
C THR A 10 12.97 -16.45 25.95
N PHE A 11 12.05 -15.60 26.40
CA PHE A 11 10.83 -15.28 25.66
C PHE A 11 11.23 -14.41 24.46
N TRP A 12 11.32 -15.01 23.27
CA TRP A 12 11.15 -14.27 22.03
C TRP A 12 9.67 -13.91 21.93
N VAL A 13 9.32 -12.67 22.23
CA VAL A 13 8.03 -12.12 21.80
C VAL A 13 8.23 -11.76 20.32
N PRO A 14 7.57 -12.43 19.37
CA PRO A 14 7.58 -11.96 17.99
C PRO A 14 7.02 -10.53 17.98
N LYS A 15 7.83 -9.61 17.48
CA LYS A 15 7.42 -8.23 17.25
C LYS A 15 6.47 -8.24 16.06
N GLU A 16 5.19 -7.97 16.26
CA GLU A 16 4.32 -7.66 15.14
C GLU A 16 4.77 -6.32 14.56
N ALA A 17 5.23 -6.34 13.31
CA ALA A 17 5.42 -5.12 12.53
C ALA A 17 4.04 -4.48 12.35
N LEU A 18 3.89 -3.21 12.74
CA LEU A 18 2.65 -2.49 12.51
C LEU A 18 2.70 -1.92 11.09
N ALA A 19 1.82 -2.37 10.19
CA ALA A 19 1.70 -1.75 8.89
C ALA A 19 1.00 -0.38 9.00
N ILE A 20 1.48 0.61 8.27
CA ILE A 20 0.84 1.91 8.10
C ILE A 20 0.33 1.97 6.67
N SER A 21 -0.97 2.23 6.51
CA SER A 21 -1.62 2.31 5.21
C SER A 21 -2.38 3.61 5.07
N ILE A 22 -2.36 4.19 3.88
CA ILE A 22 -3.22 5.31 3.47
C ILE A 22 -4.04 4.91 2.25
N LYS A 23 -5.28 5.42 2.16
CA LYS A 23 -6.21 5.13 1.08
C LYS A 23 -6.83 6.40 0.52
N ALA A 24 -7.09 6.37 -0.78
CA ALA A 24 -7.85 7.41 -1.45
C ALA A 24 -8.84 6.74 -2.42
N THR A 25 -10.05 7.30 -2.51
CA THR A 25 -11.12 6.78 -3.37
C THR A 25 -11.62 7.85 -4.34
N ALA A 26 -12.07 7.39 -5.50
CA ALA A 26 -12.78 8.19 -6.50
C ALA A 26 -14.02 7.40 -6.95
N THR A 27 -15.15 8.09 -7.08
CA THR A 27 -16.46 7.49 -7.33
C THR A 27 -17.21 8.21 -8.45
N GLY A 28 -18.00 7.45 -9.20
CA GLY A 28 -18.80 7.95 -10.30
C GLY A 28 -19.93 7.00 -10.67
N SER A 29 -20.71 7.37 -11.68
CA SER A 29 -21.73 6.49 -12.24
C SER A 29 -21.09 5.46 -13.18
N SER A 30 -21.58 4.22 -13.18
CA SER A 30 -21.26 3.23 -14.22
C SER A 30 -22.06 3.44 -15.51
N ASN A 31 -23.04 4.34 -15.49
CA ASN A 31 -23.86 4.70 -16.63
C ASN A 31 -24.06 6.23 -16.66
N PRO A 32 -22.99 7.01 -16.90
CA PRO A 32 -23.11 8.44 -17.12
C PRO A 32 -23.95 8.71 -18.37
N THR A 33 -24.58 9.89 -18.46
CA THR A 33 -25.33 10.28 -19.66
C THR A 33 -24.36 10.90 -20.66
N PRO A 34 -24.16 10.29 -21.85
CA PRO A 34 -23.17 10.81 -22.79
C PRO A 34 -23.55 12.20 -23.31
N VAL A 35 -22.53 13.01 -23.57
CA VAL A 35 -22.65 14.36 -24.15
C VAL A 35 -21.92 14.43 -25.47
N VAL A 36 -22.35 15.29 -26.39
CA VAL A 36 -21.64 15.55 -27.64
C VAL A 36 -21.02 16.94 -27.57
N GLY A 37 -19.72 17.05 -27.86
CA GLY A 37 -19.06 18.35 -27.97
C GLY A 37 -18.49 18.91 -26.67
N GLY A 38 -17.83 18.09 -25.85
CA GLY A 38 -17.09 18.57 -24.68
C GLY A 38 -16.72 17.45 -23.72
N TYR A 39 -16.08 17.81 -22.61
CA TYR A 39 -15.76 16.87 -21.53
C TYR A 39 -16.99 16.53 -20.69
N LEU A 40 -16.98 15.38 -20.04
CA LEU A 40 -18.03 14.96 -19.13
C LEU A 40 -17.49 14.77 -17.71
N GLN A 41 -18.10 15.44 -16.73
CA GLN A 41 -17.88 15.15 -15.32
C GLN A 41 -18.78 14.00 -14.87
N ASN A 42 -18.18 12.92 -14.37
CA ASN A 42 -18.86 11.74 -13.85
C ASN A 42 -18.43 11.48 -12.39
N GLY A 43 -19.03 12.21 -11.45
CA GLY A 43 -18.57 12.18 -10.06
C GLY A 43 -17.16 12.77 -9.94
N ASP A 44 -16.21 12.00 -9.43
CA ASP A 44 -14.80 12.38 -9.29
C ASP A 44 -14.01 12.24 -10.60
N PHE A 45 -14.60 11.56 -11.61
CA PHE A 45 -13.95 11.29 -12.89
C PHE A 45 -14.24 12.38 -13.91
N LEU A 46 -13.20 12.87 -14.58
CA LEU A 46 -13.30 13.73 -15.76
C LEU A 46 -13.04 12.89 -17.02
N ILE A 47 -14.08 12.68 -17.82
CA ILE A 47 -13.99 11.98 -19.11
C ILE A 47 -13.71 13.02 -20.19
N LEU A 48 -12.58 12.87 -20.86
CA LEU A 48 -12.12 13.76 -21.91
C LEU A 48 -12.79 13.42 -23.24
N GLN A 49 -13.09 14.48 -23.99
CA GLN A 49 -13.60 14.38 -25.34
C GLN A 49 -12.54 13.75 -26.24
N ASN A 50 -12.98 12.88 -27.15
CA ASN A 50 -12.10 12.34 -28.17
C ASN A 50 -11.49 13.49 -29.00
N SER A 51 -10.16 13.58 -28.99
CA SER A 51 -9.42 14.67 -29.65
C SER A 51 -9.35 14.53 -31.17
N VAL A 52 -9.54 13.32 -31.71
CA VAL A 52 -9.46 13.00 -33.14
C VAL A 52 -10.82 13.19 -33.81
N ILE A 53 -11.88 12.73 -33.16
CA ILE A 53 -13.27 12.81 -33.65
C ILE A 53 -14.15 13.45 -32.56
N PRO A 54 -14.13 14.79 -32.41
CA PRO A 54 -14.88 15.50 -31.36
C PRO A 54 -16.40 15.35 -31.42
N SER A 55 -16.95 14.79 -32.51
CA SER A 55 -18.37 14.50 -32.68
C SER A 55 -18.82 13.18 -32.06
N LEU A 56 -17.88 12.32 -31.65
CA LEU A 56 -18.23 11.13 -30.86
C LEU A 56 -18.80 11.56 -29.50
N PRO A 57 -19.74 10.80 -28.93
CA PRO A 57 -20.18 11.03 -27.55
C PRO A 57 -19.00 10.96 -26.58
N THR A 58 -19.14 11.65 -25.45
CA THR A 58 -18.24 11.59 -24.30
C THR A 58 -19.03 11.06 -23.11
N GLY A 59 -18.54 10.01 -22.45
CA GLY A 59 -19.24 9.21 -21.44
C GLY A 59 -19.89 7.93 -21.96
N ASP A 60 -19.59 7.44 -23.16
CA ASP A 60 -20.13 6.14 -23.65
C ASP A 60 -19.15 4.97 -23.45
N GLY A 61 -17.93 5.27 -23.00
CA GLY A 61 -16.89 4.27 -22.75
C GLY A 61 -16.25 3.76 -24.03
N ILE A 62 -16.18 4.56 -25.11
CA ILE A 62 -15.52 4.19 -26.36
C ILE A 62 -14.51 5.28 -26.75
N ASP A 63 -13.23 4.91 -26.95
CA ASP A 63 -12.16 5.83 -27.38
C ASP A 63 -12.05 7.11 -26.52
N GLU A 64 -12.17 6.98 -25.20
CA GLU A 64 -12.21 8.07 -24.22
C GLU A 64 -11.06 7.97 -23.22
N THR A 65 -10.54 9.12 -22.77
CA THR A 65 -9.60 9.15 -21.63
C THR A 65 -10.33 9.62 -20.39
N THR A 66 -10.29 8.84 -19.32
CA THR A 66 -10.86 9.20 -18.01
C THR A 66 -9.75 9.56 -17.04
N ASN A 67 -9.81 10.74 -16.44
CA ASN A 67 -8.84 11.24 -15.47
C ASN A 67 -9.47 11.44 -14.09
N TRP A 68 -8.70 11.21 -13.03
CA TRP A 68 -9.07 11.55 -11.66
C TRP A 68 -7.82 11.76 -10.79
N LEU A 69 -8.03 12.18 -9.55
CA LEU A 69 -7.00 12.29 -8.53
C LEU A 69 -7.33 11.35 -7.37
N PHE A 70 -6.35 10.60 -6.92
CA PHE A 70 -6.39 9.94 -5.62
C PHE A 70 -6.01 10.94 -4.54
N ASP A 71 -6.99 11.51 -3.83
CA ASP A 71 -6.79 12.49 -2.76
C ASP A 71 -6.71 11.80 -1.38
N PHE A 72 -5.52 11.78 -0.81
CA PHE A 72 -5.24 11.19 0.50
C PHE A 72 -5.43 12.17 1.66
N SER A 73 -5.80 13.43 1.42
CA SER A 73 -5.87 14.50 2.44
C SER A 73 -6.79 14.19 3.62
N ASN A 74 -7.76 13.30 3.42
CA ASN A 74 -8.72 12.87 4.44
C ASN A 74 -8.33 11.57 5.16
N ASP A 75 -7.21 10.93 4.81
CA ASP A 75 -6.76 9.70 5.46
C ASP A 75 -6.13 10.00 6.83
N SER A 76 -6.61 9.32 7.88
CA SER A 76 -6.15 9.54 9.26
C SER A 76 -4.69 9.16 9.50
N ASN A 77 -4.12 8.29 8.66
CA ASN A 77 -2.74 7.85 8.76
C ASN A 77 -1.78 8.68 7.91
N LEU A 78 -2.27 9.65 7.13
CA LEU A 78 -1.44 10.45 6.21
C LEU A 78 -0.24 11.10 6.93
N THR A 79 -0.44 11.64 8.12
CA THR A 79 0.65 12.27 8.90
C THR A 79 1.69 11.30 9.43
N LEU A 80 1.35 10.01 9.51
CA LEU A 80 2.22 8.93 9.96
C LEU A 80 2.85 8.16 8.80
N PHE A 81 2.36 8.37 7.57
CA PHE A 81 2.81 7.63 6.39
C PHE A 81 4.21 8.09 5.95
N PRO A 82 5.23 7.22 6.01
CA PRO A 82 6.60 7.58 5.70
C PRO A 82 6.86 7.54 4.19
N VAL A 83 6.72 8.69 3.53
CA VAL A 83 6.99 8.85 2.09
C VAL A 83 8.45 8.58 1.69
N SER A 84 9.38 8.45 2.64
CA SER A 84 10.78 8.08 2.36
C SER A 84 11.05 6.57 2.38
N SER A 85 10.08 5.77 2.83
CA SER A 85 10.21 4.32 2.89
C SER A 85 9.74 3.68 1.58
N PRO A 86 10.34 2.55 1.15
CA PRO A 86 9.77 1.77 0.06
C PRO A 86 8.37 1.27 0.46
N LEU A 87 7.50 1.18 -0.53
CA LEU A 87 6.17 0.60 -0.36
C LEU A 87 6.29 -0.92 -0.34
N ASP A 88 5.57 -1.55 0.59
CA ASP A 88 5.40 -3.00 0.65
C ASP A 88 4.21 -3.44 -0.20
N SER A 89 3.21 -2.57 -0.36
CA SER A 89 2.07 -2.79 -1.26
C SER A 89 1.54 -1.47 -1.81
N ALA A 90 1.09 -1.51 -3.06
CA ALA A 90 0.35 -0.46 -3.73
C ALA A 90 -0.84 -1.08 -4.47
N LEU A 91 -1.96 -1.25 -3.75
CA LEU A 91 -3.13 -1.94 -4.25
C LEU A 91 -4.09 -0.96 -4.92
N LEU A 92 -4.23 -1.07 -6.24
CA LEU A 92 -5.23 -0.35 -7.03
C LEU A 92 -6.46 -1.23 -7.21
N THR A 93 -7.64 -0.76 -6.79
CA THR A 93 -8.93 -1.40 -7.06
C THR A 93 -9.73 -0.54 -8.03
N LEU A 94 -10.23 -1.14 -9.12
CA LEU A 94 -11.03 -0.47 -10.15
C LEU A 94 -12.34 -1.20 -10.38
N THR A 95 -13.44 -0.46 -10.52
CA THR A 95 -14.69 -0.98 -11.09
C THR A 95 -14.84 -0.48 -12.53
N LEU A 96 -14.82 -1.43 -13.46
CA LEU A 96 -14.80 -1.21 -14.90
C LEU A 96 -16.12 -1.67 -15.52
N SER A 97 -16.62 -0.91 -16.50
CA SER A 97 -17.72 -1.32 -17.38
C SER A 97 -17.25 -1.23 -18.83
N PRO A 98 -16.66 -2.30 -19.39
CA PRO A 98 -16.14 -2.29 -20.76
C PRO A 98 -17.27 -2.19 -21.77
N SER A 99 -17.17 -1.25 -22.71
CA SER A 99 -18.19 -1.03 -23.75
C SER A 99 -17.79 -1.62 -25.11
N ASN A 100 -16.50 -1.92 -25.31
CA ASN A 100 -15.96 -2.35 -26.60
C ASN A 100 -14.92 -3.47 -26.42
N SER A 101 -14.84 -4.37 -27.40
CA SER A 101 -13.84 -5.46 -27.45
C SER A 101 -12.39 -4.97 -27.56
N LEU A 102 -12.21 -3.71 -27.96
CA LEU A 102 -10.92 -3.05 -28.00
C LEU A 102 -10.37 -2.68 -26.61
N ILE A 103 -11.06 -3.02 -25.50
CA ILE A 103 -10.50 -3.01 -24.14
C ILE A 103 -9.14 -3.74 -24.02
N THR A 104 -8.84 -4.60 -24.98
CA THR A 104 -7.54 -5.25 -25.10
C THR A 104 -6.37 -4.32 -25.46
N THR A 105 -6.62 -3.06 -25.80
CA THR A 105 -5.60 -2.03 -26.05
C THR A 105 -5.49 -1.00 -24.93
N ASP A 106 -6.45 -1.02 -24.00
CA ASP A 106 -6.57 -0.04 -22.93
C ASP A 106 -5.34 -0.04 -22.02
N THR A 107 -5.11 1.12 -21.43
CA THR A 107 -4.08 1.29 -20.41
C THR A 107 -4.58 2.12 -19.23
N THR A 108 -3.98 1.89 -18.07
CA THR A 108 -4.23 2.68 -16.87
C THR A 108 -2.94 2.97 -16.14
N GLY A 109 -2.82 4.12 -15.47
CA GLY A 109 -1.60 4.48 -14.79
C GLY A 109 -1.49 5.94 -14.40
N VAL A 110 -0.27 6.32 -14.01
CA VAL A 110 0.10 7.71 -13.71
C VAL A 110 0.55 8.39 -15.00
N PRO A 111 -0.12 9.49 -15.42
CA PRO A 111 0.22 10.21 -16.63
C PRO A 111 1.70 10.64 -16.68
N GLY A 112 2.40 10.31 -17.77
CA GLY A 112 3.80 10.70 -17.98
C GLY A 112 4.83 9.94 -17.15
N VAL A 113 4.40 9.02 -16.27
CA VAL A 113 5.29 8.20 -15.43
C VAL A 113 5.25 6.76 -15.91
N LYS A 114 4.10 6.09 -15.76
CA LYS A 114 3.97 4.67 -16.06
C LYS A 114 2.52 4.25 -16.25
N SER A 115 2.30 3.27 -17.13
CA SER A 115 1.01 2.63 -17.35
C SER A 115 1.13 1.11 -17.42
N ILE A 116 0.01 0.44 -17.16
CA ILE A 116 -0.20 -0.99 -17.27
C ILE A 116 -1.19 -1.23 -18.40
N GLN A 117 -0.96 -2.26 -19.20
CA GLN A 117 -1.91 -2.71 -20.21
C GLN A 117 -3.03 -3.53 -19.55
N ILE A 118 -4.28 -3.16 -19.80
CA ILE A 118 -5.44 -3.82 -19.22
C ILE A 118 -5.51 -5.33 -19.49
N PRO A 119 -5.16 -5.87 -20.69
CA PRO A 119 -5.10 -7.31 -20.92
C PRO A 119 -4.23 -8.12 -19.96
N SER A 120 -3.21 -7.49 -19.36
CA SER A 120 -2.29 -8.19 -18.46
C SER A 120 -2.91 -8.47 -17.10
N ILE A 121 -4.01 -7.78 -16.76
CA ILE A 121 -4.67 -7.86 -15.46
C ILE A 121 -5.62 -9.08 -15.46
N PRO A 122 -5.47 -10.01 -14.50
CA PRO A 122 -6.42 -11.11 -14.35
C PRO A 122 -7.81 -10.62 -13.94
N GLY A 123 -8.86 -11.24 -14.49
CA GLY A 123 -10.23 -11.02 -14.03
C GLY A 123 -10.91 -9.75 -14.57
N ILE A 124 -10.36 -9.13 -15.62
CA ILE A 124 -11.04 -8.02 -16.31
C ILE A 124 -12.47 -8.44 -16.73
N PRO A 125 -13.49 -7.61 -16.46
CA PRO A 125 -14.87 -7.90 -16.84
C PRO A 125 -15.02 -8.08 -18.35
N ALA A 126 -16.02 -8.87 -18.75
CA ALA A 126 -16.37 -8.98 -20.16
C ALA A 126 -17.07 -7.71 -20.65
N VAL A 127 -17.03 -7.49 -21.97
CA VAL A 127 -17.78 -6.39 -22.62
C VAL A 127 -19.26 -6.47 -22.27
N GLY A 128 -19.83 -5.33 -21.88
CA GLY A 128 -21.22 -5.20 -21.44
C GLY A 128 -21.46 -5.64 -19.99
N THR A 129 -20.41 -5.95 -19.22
CA THR A 129 -20.54 -6.27 -17.79
C THR A 129 -19.71 -5.35 -16.92
N THR A 130 -20.29 -4.91 -15.81
CA THR A 130 -19.56 -4.16 -14.79
C THR A 130 -18.92 -5.13 -13.80
N GLY A 131 -17.65 -4.92 -13.45
CA GLY A 131 -16.99 -5.72 -12.43
C GLY A 131 -15.79 -5.00 -11.81
N THR A 132 -15.34 -5.53 -10.67
CA THR A 132 -14.23 -4.96 -9.90
C THR A 132 -13.01 -5.85 -9.99
N VAL A 133 -11.85 -5.24 -10.20
CA VAL A 133 -10.53 -5.87 -10.20
C VAL A 133 -9.62 -5.17 -9.21
N SER A 134 -8.69 -5.94 -8.63
CA SER A 134 -7.64 -5.41 -7.75
C SER A 134 -6.28 -5.78 -8.31
N ILE A 135 -5.35 -4.83 -8.29
CA ILE A 135 -4.08 -4.86 -8.98
C ILE A 135 -3.01 -4.44 -7.96
N GLU A 136 -2.11 -5.35 -7.60
CA GLU A 136 -0.91 -5.00 -6.85
C GLU A 136 0.07 -4.35 -7.82
N LEU A 137 0.16 -3.02 -7.83
CA LEU A 137 0.88 -2.27 -8.86
C LEU A 137 2.36 -2.65 -8.93
N LEU A 138 2.96 -3.03 -7.80
CA LEU A 138 4.36 -3.46 -7.71
C LEU A 138 4.63 -4.75 -8.53
N ASP A 139 3.64 -5.63 -8.65
CA ASP A 139 3.72 -6.85 -9.47
C ASP A 139 3.58 -6.57 -10.97
N PHE A 140 3.02 -5.40 -11.32
CA PHE A 140 2.84 -4.95 -12.71
C PHE A 140 3.89 -3.92 -13.13
N GLY A 141 5.02 -3.92 -12.41
CA GLY A 141 6.22 -3.20 -12.76
C GLY A 141 6.32 -1.79 -12.22
N PHE A 142 5.30 -1.23 -11.55
CA PHE A 142 5.50 0.01 -10.80
C PHE A 142 6.56 -0.19 -9.74
N THR A 143 7.39 0.82 -9.53
CA THR A 143 8.27 0.88 -8.36
C THR A 143 7.65 1.76 -7.29
N SER A 144 8.04 1.58 -6.02
CA SER A 144 7.64 2.49 -4.95
C SER A 144 7.99 3.94 -5.30
N THR A 145 9.14 4.17 -5.94
CA THR A 145 9.59 5.48 -6.41
C THR A 145 8.63 6.08 -7.45
N ASP A 146 8.13 5.31 -8.40
CA ASP A 146 7.17 5.81 -9.40
C ASP A 146 5.90 6.33 -8.73
N ILE A 147 5.41 5.63 -7.70
CA ILE A 147 4.16 5.95 -7.01
C ILE A 147 4.36 7.12 -6.03
N ILE A 148 5.38 7.03 -5.17
CA ILE A 148 5.67 8.05 -4.16
C ILE A 148 6.07 9.38 -4.80
N ASN A 149 6.87 9.38 -5.86
CA ASN A 149 7.23 10.64 -6.55
C ASN A 149 6.05 11.29 -7.27
N SER A 150 4.97 10.54 -7.47
CA SER A 150 3.73 11.05 -8.07
C SER A 150 2.78 11.64 -7.03
N LEU A 151 3.05 11.47 -5.73
CA LEU A 151 2.31 12.09 -4.65
C LEU A 151 2.71 13.56 -4.53
N ASP A 152 1.79 14.46 -4.86
CA ASP A 152 1.99 15.90 -4.66
C ASP A 152 2.04 16.20 -3.15
N PRO A 153 3.14 16.76 -2.61
CA PRO A 153 3.29 16.99 -1.17
C PRO A 153 2.46 18.16 -0.64
N VAL A 154 1.87 18.98 -1.52
CA VAL A 154 1.03 20.12 -1.17
C VAL A 154 -0.44 19.70 -1.14
N THR A 155 -0.89 18.97 -2.16
CA THR A 155 -2.30 18.55 -2.27
C THR A 155 -2.56 17.15 -1.72
N ASN A 156 -1.53 16.34 -1.48
CA ASN A 156 -1.62 14.92 -1.11
C ASN A 156 -2.39 14.10 -2.15
N THR A 157 -2.19 14.41 -3.43
CA THR A 157 -2.88 13.76 -4.54
C THR A 157 -1.93 13.01 -5.46
N ILE A 158 -2.36 11.85 -5.97
CA ILE A 158 -1.71 11.16 -7.11
C ILE A 158 -2.65 11.25 -8.33
N PRO A 159 -2.20 11.78 -9.47
CA PRO A 159 -3.01 11.78 -10.69
C PRO A 159 -3.05 10.38 -11.30
N TRP A 160 -4.21 10.02 -11.82
CA TRP A 160 -4.41 8.74 -12.49
C TRP A 160 -5.27 8.89 -13.74
N LEU A 161 -5.05 7.98 -14.69
CA LEU A 161 -5.89 7.88 -15.88
C LEU A 161 -6.26 6.44 -16.22
N TYR A 162 -7.32 6.32 -17.00
CA TYR A 162 -7.68 5.14 -17.77
C TYR A 162 -7.93 5.58 -19.21
N GLN A 163 -7.46 4.80 -20.17
CA GLN A 163 -7.59 5.09 -21.58
C GLN A 163 -8.39 4.01 -22.28
N ASP A 164 -9.34 4.50 -23.07
CA ASP A 164 -10.18 3.82 -24.04
C ASP A 164 -11.25 2.91 -23.43
N ASP A 165 -12.14 2.45 -24.29
CA ASP A 165 -13.09 1.31 -24.24
C ASP A 165 -13.78 0.83 -22.93
N ALA A 166 -13.72 1.57 -21.83
CA ALA A 166 -14.43 1.29 -20.60
C ALA A 166 -14.81 2.54 -19.79
N ILE A 167 -15.93 2.42 -19.05
CA ILE A 167 -16.34 3.41 -18.05
C ILE A 167 -15.82 3.02 -16.68
N ILE A 168 -15.19 3.96 -15.98
CA ILE A 168 -14.74 3.80 -14.59
C ILE A 168 -15.79 4.39 -13.66
N SER A 169 -16.29 3.59 -12.71
CA SER A 169 -17.26 4.05 -11.71
C SER A 169 -16.73 4.05 -10.28
N PHE A 170 -15.60 3.37 -10.05
CA PHE A 170 -14.92 3.35 -8.77
C PHE A 170 -13.43 3.13 -8.98
N ALA A 171 -12.62 3.84 -8.21
CA ALA A 171 -11.20 3.62 -8.08
C ALA A 171 -10.78 3.81 -6.62
N GLU A 172 -9.96 2.92 -6.09
CA GLU A 172 -9.30 3.05 -4.79
C GLU A 172 -7.82 2.75 -4.95
N LEU A 173 -6.96 3.57 -4.34
CA LEU A 173 -5.54 3.29 -4.22
C LEU A 173 -5.17 3.21 -2.74
N GLU A 174 -4.68 2.05 -2.31
CA GLU A 174 -4.14 1.81 -0.98
C GLU A 174 -2.62 1.68 -1.07
N LEU A 175 -1.91 2.51 -0.31
CA LEU A 175 -0.45 2.44 -0.18
C LEU A 175 -0.11 1.95 1.22
N THR A 176 0.74 0.92 1.31
CA THR A 176 1.12 0.32 2.59
C THR A 176 2.63 0.26 2.74
N VAL A 177 3.09 0.56 3.94
CA VAL A 177 4.46 0.34 4.41
C VAL A 177 4.45 -0.45 5.71
N GLU A 178 5.42 -1.33 5.93
CA GLU A 178 5.65 -1.95 7.22
C GLU A 178 6.46 -1.00 8.13
N SER A 179 5.91 -0.64 9.29
CA SER A 179 6.63 0.15 10.28
C SER A 179 7.65 -0.73 10.99
N VAL A 180 8.92 -0.54 10.62
CA VAL A 180 10.06 -1.10 11.34
C VAL A 180 10.42 -0.17 12.49
N GLU A 181 9.55 -0.02 13.49
CA GLU A 181 10.07 0.52 14.75
C GLU A 181 11.16 -0.45 15.23
N SER A 182 12.39 0.01 15.42
CA SER A 182 13.42 -0.76 16.10
C SER A 182 13.36 -0.39 17.58
N VAL A 183 12.92 -1.32 18.43
CA VAL A 183 13.09 -1.13 19.88
C VAL A 183 14.58 -1.34 20.15
N PRO A 184 15.30 -0.40 20.78
CA PRO A 184 16.69 -0.62 21.17
C PRO A 184 16.73 -1.89 22.02
N GLU A 185 17.55 -2.87 21.64
CA GLU A 185 17.78 -4.02 22.52
C GLU A 185 18.20 -3.48 23.90
N PRO A 186 17.63 -3.99 25.01
CA PRO A 186 18.14 -3.63 26.32
C PRO A 186 19.60 -4.03 26.34
N THR A 187 20.48 -3.03 26.36
CA THR A 187 21.92 -3.23 26.51
C THR A 187 22.07 -4.10 27.76
N SER A 188 22.51 -5.34 27.57
CA SER A 188 22.73 -6.27 28.66
C SER A 188 23.63 -5.58 29.69
N ILE A 189 23.06 -5.10 30.80
CA ILE A 189 23.85 -4.66 31.93
C ILE A 189 24.42 -5.95 32.54
N LEU A 190 25.58 -6.35 32.02
CA LEU A 190 26.54 -7.24 32.64
C LEU A 190 26.98 -6.62 33.96
N GLY A 191 26.12 -6.70 34.97
CA GLY A 191 26.47 -6.45 36.36
C GLY A 191 27.16 -7.68 36.94
N LEU A 192 28.43 -7.87 36.59
CA LEU A 192 29.33 -8.79 37.31
C LEU A 192 29.38 -8.37 38.80
N LEU A 193 28.71 -9.11 39.67
CA LEU A 193 29.03 -9.09 41.11
C LEU A 193 30.12 -10.13 41.36
N VAL A 194 31.37 -9.71 41.17
CA VAL A 194 32.55 -10.42 41.69
C VAL A 194 32.82 -9.90 43.10
N THR A 195 32.57 -10.75 44.09
CA THR A 195 33.21 -10.63 45.41
C THR A 195 33.68 -12.01 45.84
N GLY A 196 34.94 -12.34 45.50
CA GLY A 196 35.81 -13.14 46.35
C GLY A 196 36.71 -12.18 47.14
N ALA A 197 37.30 -12.49 48.27
CA ALA A 197 37.32 -13.63 49.18
C ALA A 197 37.94 -13.11 50.50
N ILE A 198 37.93 -13.87 51.59
CA ILE A 198 39.11 -14.14 52.44
C ILE A 198 38.75 -15.27 53.42
N ALA A 199 39.64 -16.25 53.46
CA ALA A 199 39.63 -17.41 54.34
C ALA A 199 40.35 -17.13 55.67
N ALA A 200 39.88 -17.78 56.72
CA ALA A 200 40.64 -18.24 57.90
C ALA A 200 39.76 -19.35 58.52
N GLY A 201 40.18 -20.53 58.95
CA GLY A 201 41.48 -21.12 59.24
C GLY A 201 41.14 -22.27 60.22
N ILE A 202 41.59 -23.48 59.89
CA ILE A 202 41.37 -24.75 60.61
C ILE A 202 41.91 -24.66 62.05
N VAL A 203 41.26 -25.29 63.05
CA VAL A 203 41.85 -26.31 63.96
C VAL A 203 40.74 -27.05 64.73
N ARG A 204 40.81 -28.37 64.66
CA ARG A 204 40.09 -29.37 65.45
C ARG A 204 41.05 -29.82 66.55
N GLU A 205 40.70 -29.72 67.82
CA GLU A 205 41.39 -30.48 68.86
C GLU A 205 40.46 -30.92 69.99
N LYS A 206 40.57 -32.22 70.31
CA LYS A 206 39.91 -32.92 71.42
C LYS A 206 40.50 -32.43 72.75
N LYS A 207 39.70 -32.48 73.81
CA LYS A 207 40.24 -32.62 75.17
C LYS A 207 39.44 -33.64 75.98
N GLN A 208 40.14 -34.69 76.41
CA GLN A 208 39.77 -35.59 77.50
C GLN A 208 40.11 -34.95 78.86
N GLU A 209 39.26 -35.29 79.84
CA GLU A 209 39.54 -35.57 81.26
C GLU A 209 40.30 -34.55 82.12
N ASN A 210 39.61 -34.16 83.21
CA ASN A 210 40.01 -34.53 84.57
C ASN A 210 38.79 -35.12 85.28
#